data_AF-A0A968NUF2-F1
#
_entry.id   AF-A0A968NUF2-F1
#
_cell.length_a   1.000
_cell.length_b   1.000
_cell.length_c   1.000
_cell.angle_alpha   90.00
_cell.angle_beta   90.00
_cell.angle_gamma   90.00
#
_symmetry.space_group_name_H-M   'P 1'
#
loop_
_entity.id
_entity.type
_entity.pdbx_description
1 polymer ?
#
loop_
_entity_poly.entity_id
_entity_poly.type
_entity_poly.pdbx_seq_one_letter_code
_entity_poly.pdbx_strand_id
1 'polypeptide(L)'
;MPVDPYDPLRGYSQTLGYEISDINQLRKLPGGDRFDRQIQGAFYVVLQQPAANATPPTPWQAVRLTSDRPTDLDSTQIALRGRYDRGQITYGLERFYMPEDQRNQINEDFTDAGGRTVTQVKVDDRGNAVLVNLWLGDRALQF
;
A
#
# COMPACT_ATOMS: atom_id res chain seq x y z
N MET A 1 -17.28 -11.28 34.39
CA MET A 1 -16.41 -10.08 34.35
C MET A 1 -17.21 -8.95 33.71
N PRO A 2 -17.09 -7.69 34.16
CA PRO A 2 -17.89 -6.60 33.62
C PRO A 2 -17.45 -6.28 32.18
N VAL A 3 -18.44 -6.08 31.31
CA VAL A 3 -18.26 -5.65 29.92
C VAL A 3 -18.01 -4.15 29.96
N ASP A 4 -16.83 -3.72 29.51
CA ASP A 4 -16.46 -2.30 29.39
C ASP A 4 -17.46 -1.59 28.46
N PRO A 5 -18.05 -0.43 28.82
CA PRO A 5 -18.98 0.28 27.97
C PRO A 5 -18.29 0.75 26.69
N TYR A 6 -18.54 0.00 25.61
CA TYR A 6 -18.03 0.25 24.27
C TYR A 6 -18.54 1.58 23.71
N ASP A 7 -17.64 2.35 23.12
CA ASP A 7 -17.95 3.52 22.31
C ASP A 7 -17.99 3.09 20.81
N PRO A 8 -19.17 2.99 20.18
CA PRO A 8 -19.37 2.39 18.85
C PRO A 8 -18.77 3.19 17.67
N LEU A 9 -18.02 4.27 17.95
CA LEU A 9 -17.48 5.17 16.92
C LEU A 9 -15.95 5.12 16.76
N ARG A 10 -15.25 4.25 17.49
CA ARG A 10 -13.84 3.95 17.21
C ARG A 10 -13.75 2.80 16.21
N GLY A 11 -13.91 3.12 14.93
CA GLY A 11 -13.69 2.18 13.84
C GLY A 11 -12.33 1.50 13.99
N TYR A 12 -12.33 0.17 13.99
CA TYR A 12 -11.11 -0.63 14.08
C TYR A 12 -10.29 -0.43 12.82
N SER A 13 -9.15 0.24 12.94
CA SER A 13 -8.23 0.43 11.81
C SER A 13 -6.97 -0.39 11.99
N GLN A 14 -6.51 -1.05 10.92
CA GLN A 14 -5.18 -1.64 10.87
C GLN A 14 -4.26 -0.78 10.01
N THR A 15 -3.02 -0.62 10.47
CA THR A 15 -1.98 0.06 9.70
C THR A 15 -1.31 -0.96 8.78
N LEU A 16 -1.43 -0.75 7.47
CA LEU A 16 -0.78 -1.57 6.46
C LEU A 16 0.65 -1.07 6.21
N GLY A 17 1.62 -1.97 6.27
CA GLY A 17 3.00 -1.74 5.86
C GLY A 17 3.21 -2.26 4.44
N TYR A 18 3.88 -1.49 3.59
CA TYR A 18 4.20 -1.87 2.22
C TYR A 18 5.71 -2.01 2.03
N GLU A 19 6.14 -2.93 1.16
CA GLU A 19 7.56 -3.04 0.79
C GLU A 19 8.07 -1.73 0.17
N ILE A 20 7.22 -1.08 -0.63
CA ILE A 20 7.50 0.25 -1.19
C ILE A 20 7.55 1.37 -0.13
N SER A 21 7.23 1.10 1.13
CA SER A 21 7.42 2.05 2.24
C SER A 21 8.78 1.88 2.95
N ASP A 22 9.56 0.84 2.61
CA ASP A 22 10.91 0.67 3.16
C ASP A 22 11.90 1.58 2.44
N ILE A 23 12.33 2.63 3.14
CA ILE A 23 13.30 3.61 2.64
C ILE A 23 14.61 2.96 2.18
N ASN A 24 15.06 1.89 2.83
CA ASN A 24 16.31 1.22 2.48
C ASN A 24 16.17 0.42 1.18
N GLN A 25 14.98 -0.09 0.87
CA GLN A 25 14.69 -0.69 -0.44
C GLN A 25 14.57 0.37 -1.51
N LEU A 26 13.82 1.44 -1.24
CA LEU A 26 13.63 2.54 -2.19
C LEU A 26 14.94 3.21 -2.60
N ARG A 27 15.87 3.43 -1.66
CA ARG A 27 17.20 4.01 -1.96
C ARG A 27 18.02 3.20 -2.96
N LYS A 28 17.75 1.91 -3.12
CA LYS A 28 18.45 1.03 -4.08
C LYS A 28 17.90 1.15 -5.50
N LEU A 29 16.71 1.74 -5.66
CA LEU A 29 16.10 1.94 -6.97
C LEU A 29 16.75 3.13 -7.69
N PRO A 30 16.72 3.14 -9.03
CA PRO A 30 17.05 4.32 -9.82
C PRO A 30 16.29 5.56 -9.31
N GLY A 31 17.02 6.64 -9.00
CA GLY A 31 16.48 7.88 -8.43
C GLY A 31 16.33 7.90 -6.91
N GLY A 32 16.55 6.77 -6.22
CA GLY A 32 16.41 6.61 -4.78
C GLY A 32 17.51 7.28 -3.95
N ASP A 33 18.69 7.52 -4.52
CA ASP A 33 19.82 8.22 -3.89
C ASP A 33 19.47 9.67 -3.50
N ARG A 34 18.43 10.23 -4.09
CA ARG A 34 17.94 11.60 -3.86
C ARG A 34 17.03 11.74 -2.63
N PHE A 35 16.60 10.64 -2.01
CA PHE A 35 15.71 10.66 -0.85
C PHE A 35 16.27 11.40 0.37
N ASP A 36 17.59 11.41 0.53
CA ASP A 36 18.21 11.96 1.74
C ASP A 36 18.40 13.48 1.69
N ARG A 37 18.33 14.07 0.49
CA ARG A 37 18.71 15.47 0.28
C ARG A 37 17.71 16.30 -0.53
N GLN A 38 16.89 15.67 -1.37
CA GLN A 38 16.03 16.40 -2.33
C GLN A 38 14.55 16.05 -2.23
N ILE A 39 14.19 14.87 -1.75
CA ILE A 39 12.80 14.43 -1.70
C ILE A 39 12.28 14.61 -0.28
N GLN A 40 11.96 15.86 0.11
CA GLN A 40 11.02 16.09 1.20
C GLN A 40 9.66 16.45 0.58
N GLY A 41 8.60 15.79 1.03
CA GLY A 41 7.25 15.98 0.48
C GLY A 41 6.87 14.92 -0.55
N ALA A 42 6.25 15.34 -1.65
CA ALA A 42 5.68 14.41 -2.63
C ALA A 42 6.74 13.80 -3.56
N PHE A 43 6.54 12.55 -3.94
CA PHE A 43 7.34 11.84 -4.94
C PHE A 43 6.47 10.81 -5.67
N TYR A 44 7.05 10.16 -6.67
CA TYR A 44 6.40 9.07 -7.40
C TYR A 44 7.26 7.82 -7.39
N VAL A 45 6.60 6.69 -7.13
CA VAL A 45 7.13 5.35 -7.37
C VAL A 45 6.59 4.88 -8.70
N VAL A 46 7.49 4.52 -9.61
CA VAL A 46 7.06 3.83 -10.84
C VAL A 46 7.02 2.35 -10.56
N LEU A 47 5.84 1.78 -10.76
CA LEU A 47 5.54 0.38 -10.55
C LEU A 47 5.39 -0.31 -11.89
N GLN A 48 5.99 -1.49 -12.01
CA GLN A 48 5.94 -2.36 -13.18
C GLN A 48 4.92 -3.48 -12.96
N GLN A 49 4.03 -3.68 -13.93
CA GLN A 49 3.08 -4.77 -13.91
C GLN A 49 3.81 -6.12 -13.99
N PRO A 50 3.41 -7.13 -13.19
CA PRO A 50 3.94 -8.49 -13.33
C PRO A 50 3.54 -9.10 -14.68
N ALA A 51 4.39 -9.96 -15.23
CA ALA A 51 4.14 -10.61 -16.53
C ALA A 51 2.98 -11.63 -16.49
N ALA A 52 2.66 -12.17 -15.31
CA ALA A 52 1.59 -13.12 -15.11
C ALA A 52 0.60 -12.61 -14.05
N ASN A 53 -0.69 -12.79 -14.33
CA ASN A 53 -1.74 -12.59 -13.34
C ASN A 53 -1.96 -13.91 -12.61
N ALA A 54 -1.85 -13.90 -11.28
CA ALA A 54 -2.12 -15.02 -10.40
C ALA A 54 -3.28 -14.72 -9.45
N THR A 55 -3.79 -15.76 -8.77
CA THR A 55 -4.71 -15.62 -7.64
C THR A 55 -4.07 -16.31 -6.44
N PRO A 56 -3.68 -15.56 -5.38
CA PRO A 56 -3.78 -14.11 -5.22
C PRO A 56 -2.89 -13.34 -6.23
N PRO A 57 -3.19 -12.04 -6.46
CA PRO A 57 -2.44 -11.21 -7.39
C PRO A 57 -0.96 -11.14 -7.03
N THR A 58 -0.10 -11.20 -8.05
CA THR A 58 1.32 -10.90 -7.85
C THR A 58 1.49 -9.40 -7.62
N PRO A 59 2.22 -8.97 -6.56
CA PRO A 59 2.50 -7.55 -6.32
C PRO A 59 3.24 -6.92 -7.50
N TRP A 60 2.91 -5.66 -7.78
CA TRP A 60 3.67 -4.86 -8.73
C TRP A 60 5.02 -4.50 -8.15
N GLN A 61 6.06 -4.46 -8.99
CA GLN A 61 7.42 -4.20 -8.54
C GLN A 61 7.79 -2.73 -8.73
N ALA A 62 8.40 -2.13 -7.72
CA ALA A 62 8.97 -0.80 -7.85
C ALA A 62 10.25 -0.85 -8.69
N VAL A 63 10.30 -0.04 -9.76
CA VAL A 63 11.41 -0.05 -10.73
C VAL A 63 12.20 1.25 -10.76
N ARG A 64 11.59 2.39 -10.39
CA ARG A 64 12.29 3.67 -10.24
C ARG A 64 11.51 4.63 -9.35
N LEU A 65 12.20 5.68 -8.93
CA LEU A 65 11.67 6.78 -8.14
C LEU A 65 11.90 8.10 -8.87
N THR A 66 10.93 9.00 -8.80
CA THR A 66 11.04 10.36 -9.35
C THR A 66 10.47 11.39 -8.37
N SER A 67 11.07 12.58 -8.33
CA SER A 67 10.52 13.70 -7.56
C SER A 67 9.28 14.28 -8.24
N ASP A 68 9.32 14.39 -9.57
CA ASP A 68 8.25 14.91 -10.41
C ASP A 68 7.42 13.78 -11.02
N ARG A 69 6.20 14.11 -11.45
CA ARG A 69 5.32 13.14 -12.12
C ARG A 69 5.97 12.71 -13.44
N PRO A 70 6.22 11.39 -13.65
CA PRO A 70 6.81 10.92 -14.89
C PRO A 70 5.82 11.08 -16.05
N THR A 71 6.34 11.48 -17.20
CA THR A 71 5.59 11.61 -18.47
C THR A 71 5.98 10.52 -19.47
N ASP A 72 6.95 9.69 -19.10
CA ASP A 72 7.64 8.69 -19.90
C ASP A 72 7.36 7.27 -19.37
N LEU A 73 6.09 6.97 -19.09
CA LEU A 73 5.69 5.65 -18.61
C LEU A 73 5.39 4.71 -19.78
N ASP A 74 5.90 3.49 -19.70
CA ASP A 74 5.49 2.41 -20.60
C ASP A 74 4.04 2.00 -20.32
N SER A 75 3.39 1.33 -21.29
CA SER A 75 1.99 0.86 -21.15
C SER A 75 1.77 -0.16 -20.03
N THR A 76 2.84 -0.71 -19.48
CA THR A 76 2.84 -1.69 -18.37
C THR A 76 3.31 -1.06 -17.05
N GLN A 77 3.48 0.26 -17.02
CA GLN A 77 3.94 1.00 -15.85
C GLN A 77 2.88 1.98 -15.38
N ILE A 78 2.86 2.20 -14.07
CA ILE A 78 2.08 3.25 -13.43
C ILE A 78 2.97 4.05 -12.50
N ALA A 79 2.58 5.30 -12.23
CA ALA A 79 3.21 6.10 -11.19
C ALA A 79 2.28 6.20 -9.98
N LEU A 80 2.73 5.69 -8.85
CA LEU A 80 2.08 5.81 -7.56
C LEU A 80 2.68 7.00 -6.80
N ARG A 81 1.86 7.96 -6.41
CA ARG A 81 2.29 9.13 -5.66
C ARG A 81 2.47 8.77 -4.19
N GLY A 82 3.66 9.02 -3.67
CA GLY A 82 3.99 8.90 -2.25
C GLY A 82 4.30 10.24 -1.61
N ARG A 83 4.38 10.25 -0.29
CA ARG A 83 4.86 11.36 0.53
C ARG A 83 5.91 10.86 1.50
N TYR A 84 7.05 11.53 1.51
CA TYR A 84 8.11 11.34 2.49
C TYR A 84 8.10 12.51 3.47
N ASP A 85 7.88 12.20 4.76
CA ASP A 85 7.80 13.19 5.82
C ASP A 85 8.37 12.60 7.12
N ARG A 86 9.32 13.29 7.76
CA ARG A 86 9.95 12.88 9.03
C ARG A 86 10.40 11.41 9.09
N GLY A 87 10.94 10.88 8.00
CA GLY A 87 11.42 9.50 7.94
C GLY A 87 10.34 8.46 7.62
N GLN A 88 9.09 8.87 7.41
CA GLN A 88 7.99 8.00 7.06
C GLN A 88 7.59 8.17 5.59
N ILE A 89 7.35 7.05 4.92
CA ILE A 89 6.81 6.99 3.57
C ILE A 89 5.33 6.58 3.65
N THR A 90 4.46 7.33 2.98
CA THR A 90 3.02 7.07 2.91
C THR A 90 2.47 7.27 1.51
N TYR A 91 1.42 6.52 1.16
CA TYR A 91 0.75 6.50 -0.14
C TYR A 91 -0.74 6.84 -0.04
N GLY A 92 -1.25 7.05 1.17
CA GLY A 92 -2.69 7.24 1.41
C GLY A 92 -3.46 5.93 1.45
N LEU A 93 -2.74 4.81 1.57
CA LEU A 93 -3.27 3.44 1.57
C LEU A 93 -3.10 2.75 2.94
N GLU A 94 -2.39 3.39 3.86
CA GLU A 94 -1.92 2.77 5.11
C GLU A 94 -3.05 2.48 6.10
N ARG A 95 -4.20 3.14 5.96
CA ARG A 95 -5.33 2.98 6.89
C ARG A 95 -6.42 2.12 6.26
N PHE A 96 -6.58 0.93 6.82
CA PHE A 96 -7.67 0.03 6.51
C PHE A 96 -8.71 0.06 7.64
N TYR A 97 -9.96 0.40 7.34
CA TYR A 97 -11.08 0.38 8.31
C TYR A 97 -11.86 -0.92 8.19
N MET A 98 -11.92 -1.67 9.28
CA MET A 98 -12.65 -2.94 9.36
C MET A 98 -14.10 -2.72 9.82
N PRO A 99 -15.09 -3.38 9.18
CA PRO A 99 -16.43 -3.51 9.74
C PRO A 99 -16.39 -4.26 11.07
N GLU A 100 -17.09 -3.73 12.08
CA GLU A 100 -17.04 -4.27 13.45
C GLU A 100 -17.59 -5.70 13.54
N ASP A 101 -18.64 -6.00 12.77
CA ASP A 101 -19.31 -7.29 12.67
C ASP A 101 -18.42 -8.38 12.04
N GLN A 102 -17.45 -7.99 11.22
CA GLN A 102 -16.51 -8.90 10.54
C GLN A 102 -15.15 -9.02 11.24
N ARG A 103 -14.96 -8.29 12.34
CA ARG A 103 -13.66 -8.15 13.02
C ARG A 103 -12.98 -9.48 13.34
N ASN A 104 -13.70 -10.41 13.99
CA ASN A 104 -13.10 -11.66 14.45
C ASN A 104 -12.64 -12.50 13.25
N GLN A 105 -13.50 -12.58 12.23
CA GLN A 105 -13.17 -13.28 10.99
C GLN A 105 -11.94 -12.69 10.29
N ILE A 106 -11.87 -11.36 10.18
CA ILE A 106 -10.73 -10.70 9.52
C ILE A 106 -9.44 -10.95 10.30
N ASN A 107 -9.46 -10.89 11.64
CA ASN A 107 -8.27 -11.17 12.45
C ASN A 107 -7.79 -12.62 12.33
N GLU A 108 -8.73 -13.57 12.27
CA GLU A 108 -8.43 -14.98 11.99
C GLU A 108 -7.81 -15.13 10.60
N ASP A 109 -8.43 -14.53 9.57
CA ASP A 109 -7.92 -14.55 8.19
C ASP A 109 -6.49 -13.96 8.08
N PHE A 110 -6.18 -12.89 8.83
CA PHE A 110 -4.83 -12.32 8.90
C PHE A 110 -3.81 -13.25 9.55
N THR A 111 -4.24 -13.95 10.59
CA THR A 111 -3.41 -14.92 11.32
C THR A 111 -3.12 -16.13 10.43
N ASP A 112 -4.15 -16.67 9.78
CA ASP A 112 -4.07 -17.82 8.89
C ASP A 112 -3.27 -17.53 7.62
N ALA A 113 -3.37 -16.30 7.09
CA ALA A 113 -2.55 -15.85 5.97
C ALA A 113 -1.05 -15.75 6.32
N GLY A 114 -0.67 -15.85 7.60
CA GLY A 114 0.72 -15.76 8.05
C GLY A 114 1.37 -14.44 7.66
N GLY A 115 0.58 -13.36 7.58
CA GLY A 115 1.04 -12.03 7.15
C GLY A 115 1.21 -11.86 5.63
N ARG A 116 0.89 -12.87 4.81
CA ARG A 116 0.89 -12.75 3.34
C ARG A 116 -0.34 -11.99 2.88
N THR A 117 -0.16 -10.69 2.68
CA THR A 117 -1.24 -9.80 2.24
C THR A 117 -0.87 -9.09 0.95
N VAL A 118 -1.86 -8.94 0.07
CA VAL A 118 -1.69 -8.19 -1.19
C VAL A 118 -2.79 -7.16 -1.28
N THR A 119 -2.43 -5.90 -1.45
CA THR A 119 -3.39 -4.83 -1.67
C THR A 119 -3.54 -4.58 -3.16
N GLN A 120 -4.78 -4.60 -3.65
CA GLN A 120 -5.11 -4.09 -4.96
C GLN A 120 -5.63 -2.67 -4.82
N VAL A 121 -5.13 -1.80 -5.69
CA VAL A 121 -5.46 -0.38 -5.69
C VAL A 121 -5.84 0.07 -7.10
N LYS A 122 -6.69 1.08 -7.18
CA LYS A 122 -6.85 1.89 -8.39
C LYS A 122 -6.05 3.16 -8.23
N VAL A 123 -5.35 3.53 -9.29
CA VAL A 123 -4.51 4.74 -9.33
C VAL A 123 -5.10 5.69 -10.36
N ASP A 124 -5.31 6.95 -9.98
CA ASP A 124 -5.77 7.98 -10.91
C ASP A 124 -4.63 8.51 -11.79
N ASP A 125 -4.95 9.43 -12.70
CA ASP A 125 -3.94 10.01 -13.58
C ASP A 125 -2.85 10.74 -12.79
N ARG A 126 -3.18 11.35 -11.66
CA ARG A 126 -2.25 12.08 -10.77
C ARG A 126 -1.44 11.17 -9.84
N GLY A 127 -1.60 9.86 -9.93
CA GLY A 127 -0.91 8.89 -9.10
C GLY A 127 -1.51 8.71 -7.70
N ASN A 128 -2.68 9.30 -7.41
CA ASN A 128 -3.36 9.05 -6.15
C ASN A 128 -3.99 7.66 -6.19
N ALA A 129 -3.89 6.91 -5.09
CA ALA A 129 -4.38 5.55 -5.02
C ALA A 129 -5.55 5.40 -4.06
N VAL A 130 -6.46 4.49 -4.39
CA VAL A 130 -7.53 4.03 -3.51
C VAL A 130 -7.49 2.51 -3.43
N LEU A 131 -7.61 1.97 -2.22
CA LEU A 131 -7.71 0.54 -1.98
C LEU A 131 -9.04 0.02 -2.52
N VAL A 132 -9.00 -1.07 -3.30
CA VAL A 132 -10.20 -1.72 -3.82
C VAL A 132 -10.37 -3.14 -3.32
N ASN A 133 -9.27 -3.89 -3.15
CA ASN A 133 -9.31 -5.21 -2.53
C ASN A 133 -8.10 -5.40 -1.61
N LEU A 134 -8.31 -6.14 -0.53
CA LEU A 134 -7.25 -6.67 0.31
C LEU A 134 -7.31 -8.20 0.26
N TRP A 135 -6.22 -8.81 -0.21
CA TRP A 135 -6.07 -10.25 -0.26
C TRP A 135 -5.36 -10.73 1.00
N LEU A 136 -5.99 -11.67 1.71
CA LEU A 136 -5.46 -12.37 2.88
C LEU A 136 -5.28 -13.84 2.47
N GLY A 137 -4.06 -14.23 2.07
CA GLY A 137 -3.85 -15.50 1.39
C GLY A 137 -4.66 -15.59 0.09
N ASP A 138 -5.53 -16.60 -0.04
CA ASP A 138 -6.36 -16.83 -1.22
C ASP A 138 -7.72 -16.11 -1.17
N ARG A 139 -8.02 -15.42 -0.07
CA ARG A 139 -9.31 -14.73 0.14
C ARG A 139 -9.18 -13.24 -0.15
N ALA A 140 -10.13 -12.70 -0.91
CA ALA A 140 -10.24 -11.27 -1.18
C ALA A 140 -11.34 -10.61 -0.34
N LEU A 141 -11.02 -9.49 0.31
CA LEU A 141 -11.96 -8.56 0.91
C LEU A 141 -12.14 -7.38 -0.05
N GLN A 142 -13.38 -7.08 -0.44
CA GLN A 142 -13.71 -6.03 -1.41
C GLN A 142 -14.30 -4.79 -0.71
N PHE A 143 -14.13 -3.61 -1.33
CA PHE A 143 -14.56 -2.31 -0.81
C PHE A 143 -15.21 -1.43 -1.87
#